data_AF-A0A7X3BZ90-F1
#
_entry.id   AF-A0A7X3BZ90-F1
#
_cell.length_a   1.000
_cell.length_b   1.000
_cell.length_c   1.000
_cell.angle_alpha   90.00
_cell.angle_beta   90.00
_cell.angle_gamma   90.00
#
_symmetry.space_group_name_H-M   'P 1'
#
loop_
_entity.id
_entity.type
_entity.pdbx_description
1 polymer ?
#
loop_
_entity_poly.entity_id
_entity_poly.type
_entity_poly.pdbx_seq_one_letter_code
_entity_poly.pdbx_strand_id
1 'polypeptide(L)' 'TITDLEKTSVLRAKEQHLQELFQDFVSRYPDVQQVIEESYNRLYNRTVSREYDGSHLVIDGLAQNISLRPHQENAIQRIV' A
#
# COMPACT_ATOMS: atom_id res chain seq x y z
N THR A 1 -20.90 -25.06 -19.05
CA THR A 1 -20.11 -25.84 -18.08
C THR A 1 -21.08 -26.46 -17.11
N ILE A 2 -21.11 -27.79 -16.99
CA ILE A 2 -22.01 -28.47 -16.04
C ILE A 2 -21.38 -28.32 -14.66
N THR A 3 -21.91 -27.41 -13.84
CA THR A 3 -21.47 -27.20 -12.47
C THR A 3 -22.23 -28.19 -11.57
N ASP A 4 -21.52 -29.18 -11.06
CA ASP A 4 -22.06 -30.12 -10.07
C ASP A 4 -22.24 -29.37 -8.74
N LEU A 5 -23.49 -29.01 -8.41
CA LEU A 5 -23.83 -28.11 -7.30
C LEU A 5 -23.42 -28.68 -5.94
N GLU A 6 -23.55 -29.99 -5.73
CA GLU A 6 -23.18 -30.63 -4.47
C GLU A 6 -21.66 -30.62 -4.29
N LYS A 7 -20.91 -31.02 -5.32
CA LYS A 7 -19.44 -30.99 -5.26
C LYS A 7 -18.91 -29.58 -5.10
N THR A 8 -19.55 -28.61 -5.73
CA THR A 8 -19.22 -27.19 -5.58
C THR A 8 -19.48 -26.73 -4.14
N SER A 9 -20.59 -27.14 -3.54
CA SER A 9 -20.94 -26.76 -2.16
C SER A 9 -19.98 -27.35 -1.13
N VAL A 10 -19.62 -28.63 -1.28
CA VAL A 10 -18.62 -29.29 -0.43
C VAL A 10 -17.25 -28.64 -0.56
N LEU A 11 -16.86 -28.25 -1.78
CA LEU A 11 -15.61 -27.54 -2.01
C LEU A 11 -15.58 -26.19 -1.30
N ARG A 12 -16.68 -25.41 -1.37
CA ARG A 12 -16.80 -24.13 -0.67
C ARG A 12 -16.74 -24.26 0.84
N ALA A 13 -17.37 -25.28 1.42
CA ALA A 13 -17.30 -25.55 2.85
C ALA A 13 -15.86 -25.85 3.30
N LYS A 14 -15.11 -26.64 2.52
CA LYS A 14 -13.70 -26.92 2.80
C LYS A 14 -12.81 -25.69 2.65
N GLU A 15 -13.08 -24.86 1.64
CA GLU A 15 -12.38 -23.59 1.44
C GLU A 15 -12.56 -22.67 2.65
N GLN A 16 -13.80 -22.49 3.11
CA GLN A 16 -14.10 -21.68 4.30
C GLN A 16 -13.39 -22.22 5.54
N HIS A 17 -13.44 -23.55 5.75
CA HIS A 17 -12.76 -24.16 6.90
C HIS A 17 -11.25 -23.92 6.88
N LEU A 18 -10.62 -23.99 5.70
CA LEU A 18 -9.20 -23.67 5.56
C LEU A 18 -8.90 -22.20 5.86
N GLN A 19 -9.77 -21.29 5.44
CA GLN A 19 -9.65 -19.86 5.73
C GLN A 19 -9.72 -19.58 7.23
N GLU A 20 -10.67 -20.21 7.94
CA GLU A 20 -10.82 -20.10 9.39
C GLU A 20 -9.56 -20.62 10.11
N LEU A 21 -9.06 -21.80 9.74
CA LEU A 21 -7.83 -22.36 10.31
C LEU A 21 -6.61 -21.47 10.05
N PHE A 22 -6.51 -20.87 8.86
CA PHE A 22 -5.44 -19.96 8.54
C PHE A 22 -5.51 -18.68 9.38
N GLN A 23 -6.71 -18.12 9.57
CA GLN A 23 -6.90 -16.93 10.40
C GLN A 23 -6.57 -17.20 11.88
N ASP A 24 -7.00 -18.35 12.40
CA ASP A 24 -6.64 -18.83 13.73
C ASP A 24 -5.13 -19.03 13.88
N PHE A 25 -4.46 -19.55 12.85
CA PHE A 25 -3.01 -19.69 12.83
C PHE A 25 -2.34 -18.31 12.90
N VAL A 26 -2.66 -17.39 11.98
CA VAL A 26 -2.03 -16.06 11.94
C VAL A 26 -2.26 -15.28 13.24
N SER A 27 -3.44 -15.35 13.83
CA SER A 27 -3.75 -14.64 15.08
C SER A 27 -2.97 -15.15 16.31
N ARG A 28 -2.51 -16.41 16.29
CA ARG A 28 -1.76 -17.01 17.40
C ARG A 28 -0.26 -16.71 17.35
N TYR A 29 0.27 -16.33 16.19
CA TYR A 29 1.70 -16.18 15.94
C TYR A 29 2.02 -14.76 15.41
N PRO A 30 2.38 -13.80 16.29
CA PRO A 30 2.65 -12.41 15.90
C PRO A 30 3.77 -12.23 14.88
N ASP A 31 4.77 -13.11 14.91
CA ASP A 31 5.87 -13.17 13.94
C ASP A 31 5.35 -13.49 12.53
N VAL A 32 4.41 -14.43 12.42
CA VAL A 32 3.74 -14.74 11.15
C VAL A 32 2.94 -13.55 10.65
N GLN A 33 2.23 -12.84 11.53
CA GLN A 33 1.50 -11.63 11.17
C GLN A 33 2.42 -10.56 10.58
N GLN A 34 3.58 -10.33 11.20
CA GLN A 34 4.58 -9.39 10.69
C GLN A 34 5.11 -9.81 9.31
N VAL A 35 5.42 -11.09 9.10
CA VAL A 35 5.89 -11.59 7.79
C VAL A 35 4.85 -11.39 6.69
N ILE A 36 3.56 -11.60 6.99
CA ILE A 36 2.45 -11.36 6.05
C ILE A 36 2.34 -9.87 5.72
N GLU A 37 2.36 -9.01 6.73
CA GLU A 37 2.28 -7.55 6.55
C GLU A 37 3.45 -7.01 5.72
N GLU A 38 4.68 -7.39 6.07
CA GLU A 38 5.88 -6.99 5.32
C GLU A 38 5.83 -7.50 3.88
N SER A 39 5.40 -8.74 3.67
CA SER A 39 5.27 -9.31 2.32
C SER A 39 4.22 -8.57 1.51
N TYR A 40 3.07 -8.26 2.12
CA TYR A 40 2.01 -7.49 1.48
C TYR A 40 2.49 -6.08 1.11
N ASN A 41 3.06 -5.36 2.06
CA ASN A 41 3.60 -4.02 1.85
C ASN A 41 4.67 -4.01 0.76
N ARG A 42 5.59 -4.98 0.78
CA ARG A 42 6.64 -5.10 -0.24
C ARG A 42 6.08 -5.42 -1.63
N LEU A 43 5.02 -6.20 -1.75
CA LEU A 43 4.47 -6.61 -3.04
C LEU A 43 3.51 -5.56 -3.62
N TYR A 44 2.68 -4.96 -2.77
CA TYR A 44 1.51 -4.19 -3.19
C TYR A 44 1.60 -2.70 -2.83
N ASN A 45 2.36 -2.31 -1.80
CA ASN A 45 2.54 -0.90 -1.43
C ASN A 45 3.79 -0.27 -2.07
N ARG A 46 4.14 -0.71 -3.29
CA ARG A 46 5.30 -0.20 -4.06
C ARG A 46 5.08 1.19 -4.65
N THR A 47 3.83 1.63 -4.75
CA THR A 47 3.46 2.91 -5.37
C THR A 47 2.96 3.87 -4.31
N VAL A 48 3.82 4.21 -3.35
CA VAL A 48 3.59 5.40 -2.53
C VAL A 48 3.99 6.60 -3.37
N SER A 49 3.06 7.54 -3.58
CA SER A 49 3.39 8.83 -4.17
C SER A 49 4.46 9.48 -3.31
N ARG A 50 5.62 9.77 -3.88
CA ARG A 50 6.66 10.53 -3.19
C ARG A 50 6.07 11.87 -2.76
N GLU A 51 6.13 12.16 -1.47
CA GLU A 51 5.88 13.50 -0.97
C GLU A 51 7.14 14.34 -1.19
N TYR A 52 6.96 15.52 -1.75
CA TYR A 52 8.03 16.49 -1.99
C TYR A 52 7.75 17.69 -1.10
N ASP A 53 8.72 18.06 -0.29
CA ASP A 53 8.68 19.25 0.55
C ASP A 53 9.72 20.24 0.04
N GLY A 54 9.24 21.31 -0.59
CA GLY A 54 10.06 22.37 -1.13
C GLY A 54 10.30 23.54 -0.17
N SER A 55 9.86 23.46 1.09
CA SER A 55 9.94 24.58 2.05
C SER A 55 11.36 25.07 2.35
N HIS A 56 12.37 24.25 2.02
CA HIS A 56 13.79 24.57 2.17
C HIS A 56 14.48 24.92 0.84
N LEU A 57 13.74 25.07 -0.27
CA LEU A 57 14.30 25.46 -1.56
C LEU A 57 14.77 26.91 -1.54
N VAL A 58 16.01 27.12 -1.95
CA VAL A 58 16.55 28.45 -2.26
C VAL A 58 16.62 28.55 -3.78
N ILE A 59 15.84 29.47 -4.36
CA ILE A 59 15.75 29.65 -5.82
C ILE A 59 16.48 30.95 -6.20
N ASP A 60 17.67 30.80 -6.75
CA ASP A 60 18.44 31.93 -7.27
C ASP A 60 17.75 32.55 -8.49
N GLY A 61 17.63 33.88 -8.49
CA GLY A 61 16.99 34.62 -9.59
C GLY A 61 15.46 34.70 -9.53
N LEU A 62 14.82 34.27 -8.44
CA LEU A 62 13.41 34.56 -8.21
C LEU A 62 13.21 36.08 -8.06
N ALA A 63 12.23 36.64 -8.78
CA ALA A 63 11.91 38.05 -8.67
C ALA A 63 11.48 38.39 -7.23
N GLN A 64 12.04 39.47 -6.66
CA GLN A 64 11.90 39.85 -5.24
C GLN A 64 10.45 40.11 -4.79
N ASN A 65 9.54 40.32 -5.73
CA ASN A 65 8.13 40.58 -5.47
C ASN A 65 7.24 39.31 -5.57
N ILE A 66 7.83 38.14 -5.78
CA ILE A 66 7.10 36.88 -5.95
C ILE A 66 7.42 35.95 -4.79
N SER A 67 6.39 35.51 -4.08
CA SER A 67 6.46 34.39 -3.14
C SER A 67 5.76 33.19 -3.76
N LEU A 68 6.40 32.03 -3.70
CA LEU A 68 5.77 30.79 -4.11
C LEU A 68 4.79 30.30 -3.04
N ARG A 69 3.77 29.59 -3.48
CA ARG A 69 2.88 28.83 -2.62
C ARG A 69 3.49 27.45 -2.35
N PRO A 70 3.16 26.78 -1.23
CA PRO A 70 3.74 25.48 -0.89
C PRO A 70 3.67 24.44 -2.01
N HIS A 71 2.57 24.38 -2.76
CA HIS A 71 2.45 23.43 -3.88
C HIS A 71 3.39 23.75 -5.07
N GLN A 72 3.78 25.01 -5.26
CA GLN A 72 4.73 25.40 -6.30
C GLN A 72 6.15 25.00 -5.90
N GLU A 73 6.51 25.19 -4.64
CA GLU A 73 7.80 24.73 -4.08
C GLU A 73 7.91 23.21 -4.16
N ASN A 74 6.87 22.49 -3.74
CA ASN A 74 6.81 21.03 -3.82
C ASN A 74 6.90 20.52 -5.26
N ALA A 75 6.32 21.26 -6.23
CA ALA A 75 6.43 20.93 -7.64
C ALA A 75 7.85 21.12 -8.19
N ILE A 76 8.56 22.16 -7.74
CA ILE A 76 9.97 22.39 -8.11
C ILE A 76 10.85 21.28 -7.52
N GLN A 77 10.70 20.97 -6.23
CA GLN A 77 11.43 19.89 -5.56
C GLN A 77 11.20 18.51 -6.20
N ARG A 78 10.07 18.33 -6.89
CA ARG A 78 9.77 17.10 -7.65
C ARG A 78 10.55 17.00 -8.96
N ILE A 79 10.86 18.13 -9.59
CA ILE A 79 11.48 18.20 -10.93
C ILE A 79 13.02 18.19 -10.82
N VAL A 80 13.56 18.82 -9.78
CA VAL A 80 14.99 19.02 -9.53
C VAL A 80 15.57 17.88 -8.70
#